data_AF-A0A382AYR3-F1
#
_entry.id   AF-A0A382AYR3-F1
#
_cell.length_a   1.000
_cell.length_b   1.000
_cell.length_c   1.000
_cell.angle_alpha   90.00
_cell.angle_beta   90.00
_cell.angle_gamma   90.00
#
_symmetry.space_group_name_H-M   'P 1'
#
loop_
_entity.id
_entity.type
_entity.pdbx_description
1 polymer ?
#
loop_
_entity_poly.entity_id
_entity_poly.type
_entity_poly.pdbx_seq_one_letter_code
_entity_poly.pdbx_strand_id
1 'polypeptide(L)' 'MRGYFGIGVECVSKSMNVGSLFRSAHAFGASFVFTIDAQYNLLKGKRVDTSEATNHLPF' A
#
# COMPACT_ATOMS: atom_id res chain seq x y z
N MET A 1 -4.21 3.84 -21.19
CA MET A 1 -5.34 2.90 -21.04
C MET A 1 -5.73 2.88 -19.57
N ARG A 2 -6.96 3.27 -19.21
CA ARG A 2 -7.40 3.28 -17.80
C ARG A 2 -7.89 1.88 -17.40
N GLY A 3 -6.95 0.97 -17.17
CA GLY A 3 -7.26 -0.36 -16.62
C GLY A 3 -7.59 -0.25 -15.13
N TYR A 4 -8.62 -0.95 -14.67
CA TYR A 4 -8.93 -1.07 -13.25
C TYR A 4 -8.11 -2.23 -12.68
N PHE A 5 -7.11 -1.91 -11.86
CA PHE A 5 -6.24 -2.91 -11.25
C PHE A 5 -5.81 -2.47 -9.85
N GLY A 6 -5.54 -3.43 -8.98
CA GLY A 6 -5.00 -3.20 -7.64
C GLY A 6 -3.66 -3.90 -7.46
N ILE A 7 -2.89 -3.44 -6.48
CA ILE A 7 -1.62 -4.05 -6.09
C ILE A 7 -1.74 -4.48 -4.62
N GLY A 8 -1.34 -5.72 -4.31
CA GLY A 8 -1.38 -6.21 -2.93
C GLY A 8 -0.17 -7.03 -2.55
N VAL A 9 -0.01 -7.24 -1.24
CA VAL A 9 1.06 -8.08 -0.68
C VAL A 9 0.49 -9.00 0.39
N GLU A 10 0.96 -10.24 0.40
CA GLU A 10 0.62 -11.26 1.39
C GLU A 10 1.75 -11.42 2.42
N CYS A 11 1.40 -11.69 3.68
CA CYS A 11 2.34 -12.00 4.76
C CYS A 11 3.43 -10.93 5.01
N VAL A 12 3.12 -9.66 4.75
CA VAL A 12 4.09 -8.58 4.93
C VAL A 12 4.38 -8.37 6.42
N SER A 13 5.64 -8.54 6.80
CA SER A 13 6.10 -8.53 8.20
C SER A 13 6.90 -7.28 8.59
N LYS A 14 7.26 -6.43 7.61
CA LYS A 14 7.97 -5.17 7.82
C LYS A 14 7.17 -4.00 7.26
N SER A 15 6.84 -3.03 8.11
CA SER A 15 6.07 -1.83 7.74
C SER A 15 6.76 -0.98 6.66
N MET A 16 8.10 -1.01 6.57
CA MET A 16 8.86 -0.32 5.51
C MET A 16 8.55 -0.86 4.11
N ASN A 17 8.34 -2.17 3.98
CA ASN A 17 8.06 -2.79 2.68
C ASN A 17 6.68 -2.38 2.14
N VAL A 18 5.75 -2.10 3.05
CA VAL A 18 4.41 -1.60 2.74
C VAL A 18 4.49 -0.18 2.13
N GLY A 19 5.35 0.68 2.66
CA GLY A 19 5.57 2.01 2.08
C GLY A 19 6.13 1.96 0.66
N SER A 20 6.95 0.96 0.33
CA SER A 20 7.41 0.73 -1.05
C SER A 20 6.28 0.26 -1.97
N LEU A 21 5.37 -0.57 -1.46
CA LEU A 21 4.19 -1.03 -2.21
C LEU A 21 3.28 0.15 -2.56
N PHE A 22 2.96 1.01 -1.59
CA PHE A 22 2.12 2.19 -1.79
C PHE A 22 2.70 3.15 -2.83
N ARG A 23 4.00 3.44 -2.78
CA ARG A 23 4.66 4.28 -3.79
C ARG A 23 4.63 3.67 -5.18
N SER A 24 4.79 2.34 -5.26
CA SER A 24 4.68 1.62 -6.54
C SER A 24 3.25 1.70 -7.08
N ALA A 25 2.25 1.45 -6.24
CA ALA A 25 0.84 1.55 -6.62
C ALA A 25 0.46 2.94 -7.10
N HIS A 26 0.93 3.99 -6.41
CA HIS A 26 0.74 5.37 -6.84
C HIS A 26 1.41 5.65 -8.19
N ALA A 27 2.68 5.24 -8.37
CA ALA A 27 3.42 5.45 -9.61
C ALA A 27 2.80 4.74 -10.83
N PHE A 28 2.22 3.55 -10.63
CA PHE A 28 1.55 2.79 -11.69
C PHE A 28 0.09 3.20 -11.91
N GLY A 29 -0.47 4.07 -11.08
CA GLY A 29 -1.88 4.48 -11.18
C GLY A 29 -2.86 3.37 -10.80
N ALA A 30 -2.50 2.54 -9.82
CA ALA A 30 -3.39 1.50 -9.30
C ALA A 30 -4.66 2.12 -8.70
N SER A 31 -5.78 1.41 -8.82
CA SER A 31 -7.08 1.86 -8.33
C SER A 31 -7.30 1.57 -6.84
N PHE A 32 -6.61 0.59 -6.27
CA PHE A 32 -6.63 0.25 -4.84
C PHE A 32 -5.38 -0.53 -4.44
N VAL A 33 -5.08 -0.55 -3.13
CA VAL A 33 -4.00 -1.35 -2.55
C VAL A 33 -4.55 -2.17 -1.40
N PHE A 34 -4.10 -3.42 -1.26
CA PHE A 34 -4.57 -4.28 -0.17
C PHE A 34 -3.42 -5.10 0.43
N THR A 35 -3.64 -5.61 1.65
CA THR A 35 -2.73 -6.55 2.29
C THR A 35 -3.51 -7.77 2.75
N ILE A 36 -2.91 -8.95 2.65
CA ILE A 36 -3.46 -10.20 3.20
C ILE A 36 -2.50 -10.67 4.28
N ASP A 37 -3.03 -11.00 5.46
CA ASP A 37 -2.25 -11.47 6.61
C ASP A 37 -1.05 -10.56 6.97
N ALA A 38 -1.32 -9.25 7.06
CA ALA A 38 -0.31 -8.26 7.42
C ALA A 38 0.19 -8.43 8.86
N GLN A 39 1.42 -8.93 9.01
CA GLN A 39 2.10 -9.16 10.28
C GLN A 39 2.93 -7.93 10.70
N TYR A 40 2.34 -6.73 10.68
CA TYR A 40 3.00 -5.50 11.12
C TYR A 40 2.03 -4.54 11.82
N ASN A 41 2.57 -3.68 12.69
CA ASN A 41 1.76 -2.71 13.41
C ASN A 41 1.23 -1.62 12.44
N LEU A 42 -0.08 -1.63 12.21
CA LEU A 42 -0.79 -0.70 11.30
C LEU A 42 -0.57 0.79 11.66
N LEU A 43 -0.45 1.12 12.96
CA LEU A 43 -0.20 2.49 13.41
C LEU A 43 1.21 2.97 13.03
N LYS A 44 2.18 2.05 13.00
CA LYS A 44 3.52 2.34 12.44
C LYS A 44 3.46 2.42 10.92
N GLY A 45 2.64 1.61 10.26
CA GLY A 45 2.41 1.62 8.80
C GLY A 45 2.02 2.99 8.26
N LYS A 46 1.02 3.65 8.86
CA LYS A 46 0.61 5.02 8.50
C LYS A 46 1.75 6.05 8.61
N ARG A 47 2.70 5.84 9.53
CA ARG A 47 3.85 6.73 9.72
C ARG A 47 4.94 6.52 8.67
N VAL A 48 4.96 5.37 7.99
CA VAL A 48 5.92 5.07 6.90
C VAL A 48 5.36 5.44 5.52
N ASP A 49 4.05 5.63 5.40
CA ASP A 49 3.41 6.19 4.21
C ASP A 49 3.70 7.69 4.12
N THR A 50 4.91 8.04 3.68
CA THR A 50 5.33 9.44 3.45
C THR A 50 4.65 10.09 2.25
N SER A 51 3.81 9.35 1.53
CA SER A 51 3.11 9.81 0.32
C SER A 51 1.63 10.11 0.56
N GLU A 52 1.14 9.93 1.79
CA GLU A 52 -0.30 9.92 2.12
C GLU A 52 -1.13 9.11 1.11
N ALA A 53 -0.57 7.99 0.63
CA ALA A 53 -1.23 7.12 -0.32
C ALA A 53 -2.53 6.56 0.26
N THR A 54 -2.58 6.33 1.57
CA THR A 54 -3.78 5.90 2.32
C THR A 54 -4.93 6.93 2.27
N ASN A 55 -4.65 8.21 2.00
CA ASN A 55 -5.68 9.26 1.83
C ASN A 55 -6.20 9.37 0.39
N HIS A 56 -5.44 8.86 -0.59
CA HIS A 56 -5.75 8.98 -2.02
C HIS A 56 -6.19 7.65 -2.65
N LEU A 57 -6.03 6.54 -1.95
CA LEU A 57 -6.39 5.20 -2.38
C LEU A 57 -7.26 4.54 -1.32
N PRO A 58 -8.36 3.87 -1.68
CA PRO A 58 -9.07 2.98 -0.77
C PRO A 58 -8.09 1.91 -0.25
N PHE A 59 -7.98 1.79 1.07
CA PHE A 59 -7.13 0.83 1.80
C PHE A 59 -7.95 0.06 2.82
#